data_AF-A0A291GZ57-F1
#
_entry.id   AF-A0A291GZ57-F1
#
_cell.length_a   1.000
_cell.length_b   1.000
_cell.length_c   1.000
_cell.angle_alpha   90.00
_cell.angle_beta   90.00
_cell.angle_gamma   90.00
#
_symmetry.space_group_name_H-M   'P 1'
#
loop_
_entity.id
_entity.type
_entity.pdbx_description
1 polymer ?
#
loop_
_entity_poly.entity_id
_entity_poly.type
_entity_poly.pdbx_seq_one_letter_code
_entity_poly.pdbx_strand_id
1 'polypeptide(L)'
;MIAEPRSMRGQAASMRHAADRLTLLRLRLANTIVDLSAAQDPGVRGVGEEIHQRWTLEEYPELGRIASGLRSSARRLDAAATAAERSTGRRLGGYAGAGFLGRGDDAHHHVEDVAAFVGTAQGASIGGFPLLPGAEDGFLAHPSHTLGIDTPDYDEAD
;
A
#
# COMPACT_ATOMS: atom_id res chain seq x y z
N MET A 1 -19.09 -4.19 2.96
CA MET A 1 -18.31 -5.26 2.31
C MET A 1 -17.10 -4.62 1.65
N ILE A 2 -15.94 -4.61 2.33
CA ILE A 2 -14.70 -4.03 1.78
C ILE A 2 -14.04 -5.12 0.94
N ALA A 3 -13.76 -4.86 -0.34
CA ALA A 3 -13.09 -5.84 -1.20
C ALA A 3 -11.72 -6.20 -0.61
N GLU A 4 -11.33 -7.48 -0.68
CA GLU A 4 -10.07 -7.94 -0.09
C GLU A 4 -8.86 -7.23 -0.75
N PRO A 5 -7.90 -6.68 0.03
CA PRO A 5 -6.75 -5.95 -0.52
C PRO A 5 -5.95 -6.74 -1.57
N ARG A 6 -5.87 -8.06 -1.42
CA ARG A 6 -5.23 -8.96 -2.38
C ARG A 6 -5.94 -8.94 -3.74
N SER A 7 -7.28 -8.97 -3.74
CA SER A 7 -8.09 -8.87 -4.96
C SER A 7 -7.91 -7.52 -5.64
N MET A 8 -7.91 -6.43 -4.87
CA MET A 8 -7.64 -5.07 -5.39
C MET A 8 -6.28 -4.98 -6.10
N ARG A 9 -5.22 -5.57 -5.51
CA ARG A 9 -3.90 -5.64 -6.15
C ARG A 9 -3.88 -6.47 -7.42
N GLY A 10 -4.58 -7.61 -7.43
CA GLY A 10 -4.74 -8.44 -8.61
C GLY A 10 -5.38 -7.66 -9.76
N GLN A 11 -6.45 -6.91 -9.46
CA GLN A 11 -7.10 -6.03 -10.43
C GLN A 11 -6.19 -4.90 -10.90
N ALA A 12 -5.46 -4.24 -10.00
CA ALA A 12 -4.50 -3.20 -10.35
C ALA A 12 -3.39 -3.72 -11.29
N ALA A 13 -2.88 -4.93 -11.03
CA ALA A 13 -1.90 -5.60 -11.91
C ALA A 13 -2.50 -5.90 -13.29
N SER A 14 -3.73 -6.44 -13.34
CA SER A 14 -4.45 -6.69 -14.60
C SER A 14 -4.63 -5.40 -15.41
N MET A 15 -5.03 -4.30 -14.76
CA MET A 15 -5.18 -2.99 -15.41
C MET A 15 -3.85 -2.46 -15.98
N ARG A 16 -2.73 -2.62 -15.25
CA ARG A 16 -1.40 -2.26 -15.77
C ARG A 16 -1.04 -3.08 -17.01
N HIS A 17 -1.19 -4.41 -16.93
CA HIS A 17 -0.92 -5.28 -18.08
C HIS A 17 -1.79 -4.96 -19.29
N ALA A 18 -3.08 -4.67 -19.07
CA ALA A 18 -3.98 -4.24 -20.14
C ALA A 18 -3.52 -2.91 -20.77
N ALA A 19 -3.12 -1.93 -19.96
CA ALA A 19 -2.60 -0.66 -20.44
C ALA A 19 -1.32 -0.82 -21.27
N ASP A 20 -0.42 -1.72 -20.86
CA ASP A 20 0.83 -2.00 -21.58
C ASP A 20 0.56 -2.71 -22.91
N ARG A 21 -0.32 -3.72 -22.91
CA ARG A 21 -0.75 -4.39 -24.15
C ARG A 21 -1.40 -3.43 -25.12
N LEU A 22 -2.25 -2.52 -24.63
CA LEU A 22 -2.89 -1.49 -25.45
C LEU A 22 -1.86 -0.51 -26.03
N THR A 23 -0.87 -0.13 -25.23
CA THR A 23 0.23 0.73 -25.67
C THR A 23 1.04 0.07 -26.79
N LEU A 24 1.38 -1.22 -26.64
CA LEU A 24 2.09 -1.99 -27.67
C LEU A 24 1.26 -2.17 -28.95
N LEU A 25 -0.03 -2.47 -28.82
CA LEU A 25 -0.94 -2.59 -29.95
C LEU A 25 -1.02 -1.27 -30.73
N ARG A 26 -1.16 -0.14 -30.01
CA ARG A 26 -1.18 1.20 -30.58
C ARG A 26 0.09 1.49 -31.38
N LEU A 27 1.27 1.14 -30.86
CA LEU A 27 2.53 1.33 -31.58
C LEU A 27 2.62 0.44 -32.84
N ARG A 28 2.21 -0.82 -32.75
CA ARG A 28 2.22 -1.74 -33.90
C ARG A 28 1.30 -1.28 -35.02
N LEU A 29 0.09 -0.83 -34.66
CA LEU A 29 -0.86 -0.29 -35.64
C LEU A 29 -0.31 0.99 -36.27
N ALA A 30 0.26 1.89 -35.47
CA ALA A 30 0.87 3.11 -36.01
C ALA A 30 1.96 2.79 -37.05
N ASN A 31 2.86 1.85 -36.76
CA ASN A 31 3.88 1.43 -37.73
C ASN A 31 3.27 0.83 -39.00
N THR A 32 2.29 -0.05 -38.86
CA THR A 32 1.62 -0.70 -40.00
C THR A 32 0.92 0.33 -40.90
N ILE A 33 0.31 1.36 -40.30
CA ILE A 33 -0.36 2.44 -41.02
C ILE A 33 0.66 3.32 -41.75
N VAL A 34 1.81 3.59 -41.13
CA VAL A 34 2.91 4.30 -41.78
C VAL A 34 3.40 3.52 -43.01
N ASP A 35 3.58 2.20 -42.88
CA ASP A 35 4.01 1.35 -44.00
C ASP A 35 3.01 1.38 -45.16
N LEU A 36 1.70 1.36 -44.87
CA LEU A 36 0.64 1.49 -45.88
C LEU A 36 0.67 2.86 -46.57
N SER A 37 0.82 3.93 -45.80
CA SER A 37 0.90 5.30 -46.33
C SER A 37 2.16 5.58 -47.16
N ALA A 38 3.17 4.71 -47.07
CA ALA A 38 4.41 4.76 -47.85
C ALA A 38 4.44 3.73 -49.00
N ALA A 39 3.33 3.04 -49.27
CA ALA A 39 3.29 1.98 -50.28
C ALA A 39 3.63 2.51 -51.69
N GLN A 40 4.30 1.68 -52.49
CA GLN A 40 4.66 2.02 -53.87
C GLN A 40 3.44 2.10 -54.78
N ASP A 41 2.45 1.22 -54.57
CA ASP A 41 1.17 1.24 -55.27
C ASP A 41 0.38 2.50 -54.88
N PRO A 42 0.07 3.41 -55.84
CA PRO A 42 -0.71 4.61 -55.57
C PRO A 42 -2.08 4.35 -54.94
N GLY A 43 -2.75 3.23 -55.29
CA GLY A 43 -4.05 2.87 -54.73
C GLY A 43 -3.97 2.53 -53.25
N VAL A 44 -3.00 1.68 -52.87
CA VAL A 44 -2.74 1.32 -51.47
C VAL A 44 -2.28 2.53 -50.67
N ARG A 45 -1.44 3.38 -51.27
CA ARG A 45 -0.97 4.61 -50.63
C ARG A 45 -2.11 5.55 -50.25
N GLY A 46 -3.04 5.79 -51.18
CA GLY A 46 -4.21 6.65 -50.92
C GLY A 46 -5.06 6.16 -49.76
N VAL A 47 -5.32 4.84 -49.70
CA VAL A 47 -6.01 4.22 -48.56
C VAL A 47 -5.20 4.35 -47.27
N GLY A 48 -3.89 4.16 -47.34
CA GLY A 48 -2.97 4.32 -46.21
C GLY A 48 -2.98 5.74 -45.64
N GLU A 49 -3.00 6.76 -46.49
CA GLU A 49 -3.08 8.18 -46.10
C GLU A 49 -4.42 8.53 -45.42
N GLU A 50 -5.54 8.02 -45.95
CA GLU A 50 -6.87 8.20 -45.34
C GLU A 50 -6.93 7.57 -43.94
N ILE A 51 -6.47 6.31 -43.82
CA ILE A 51 -6.39 5.62 -42.54
C ILE A 51 -5.44 6.35 -41.60
N HIS A 52 -4.31 6.86 -42.09
CA HIS A 52 -3.33 7.60 -41.29
C HIS A 52 -3.92 8.89 -40.71
N GLN A 53 -4.69 9.65 -41.48
CA GLN A 53 -5.37 10.84 -40.98
C GLN A 53 -6.36 10.49 -39.86
N ARG A 54 -7.25 9.52 -40.12
CA ARG A 54 -8.24 9.09 -39.11
C ARG A 54 -7.58 8.55 -37.85
N TRP A 55 -6.57 7.70 -38.02
CA TRP A 55 -5.79 7.14 -36.91
C TRP A 55 -5.16 8.24 -36.05
N THR A 56 -4.54 9.24 -36.68
CA THR A 56 -3.82 10.31 -35.97
C THR A 56 -4.78 11.22 -35.21
N LEU A 57 -5.93 11.54 -35.78
CA LEU A 57 -6.90 12.48 -35.20
C LEU A 57 -7.81 11.85 -34.14
N GLU A 58 -8.20 10.59 -34.32
CA GLU A 58 -9.25 9.96 -33.50
C GLU A 58 -8.68 8.82 -32.65
N GLU A 59 -8.25 7.74 -33.30
CA GLU A 59 -8.01 6.45 -32.64
C GLU A 59 -6.73 6.47 -31.78
N TYR A 60 -5.64 7.03 -32.29
CA TYR A 60 -4.38 7.13 -31.58
C TYR A 60 -4.51 7.88 -30.24
N PRO A 61 -5.09 9.10 -30.16
CA PRO A 61 -5.27 9.78 -28.89
C PRO A 61 -6.29 9.07 -27.98
N GLU A 62 -7.35 8.46 -28.52
CA GLU A 62 -8.33 7.70 -27.73
C GLU A 62 -7.72 6.50 -27.00
N LEU A 63 -6.97 5.64 -27.72
CA LEU A 63 -6.29 4.51 -27.11
C LEU A 63 -5.27 4.97 -26.04
N GLY A 64 -4.63 6.12 -26.26
CA GLY A 64 -3.78 6.77 -25.27
C GLY A 64 -4.51 7.20 -23.99
N ARG A 65 -5.71 7.77 -24.14
CA ARG A 65 -6.59 8.14 -23.01
C ARG A 65 -7.02 6.89 -22.22
N ILE A 66 -7.43 5.82 -22.90
CA ILE A 66 -7.83 4.56 -22.27
C ILE A 66 -6.66 3.95 -21.48
N ALA A 67 -5.48 3.83 -22.08
CA ALA A 67 -4.30 3.29 -21.40
C ALA A 67 -3.92 4.13 -20.16
N SER A 68 -4.04 5.46 -20.24
CA SER A 68 -3.80 6.36 -19.12
C SER A 68 -4.86 6.19 -18.01
N GLY A 69 -6.12 6.04 -18.39
CA GLY A 69 -7.23 5.76 -17.47
C GLY A 69 -7.07 4.43 -16.72
N LEU A 70 -6.61 3.38 -17.40
CA LEU A 70 -6.27 2.09 -16.80
C LEU A 70 -5.15 2.23 -15.76
N ARG A 71 -4.07 2.94 -16.09
CA ARG A 71 -2.96 3.19 -15.15
C ARG A 71 -3.40 4.02 -13.94
N SER A 72 -4.22 5.05 -14.16
CA SER A 72 -4.80 5.85 -13.08
C SER A 72 -5.68 4.99 -12.15
N SER A 73 -6.52 4.14 -12.73
CA SER A 73 -7.39 3.23 -11.98
C SER A 73 -6.60 2.20 -11.18
N ALA A 74 -5.54 1.64 -11.75
CA ALA A 74 -4.62 0.77 -11.03
C ALA A 74 -3.98 1.47 -9.82
N ARG A 75 -3.51 2.72 -9.97
CA ARG A 75 -2.95 3.51 -8.87
C ARG A 75 -3.97 3.75 -7.76
N ARG A 76 -5.22 4.07 -8.11
CA ARG A 76 -6.31 4.26 -7.13
C ARG A 76 -6.61 2.95 -6.38
N LEU A 77 -6.62 1.81 -7.07
CA LEU A 77 -6.81 0.50 -6.44
C LEU A 77 -5.66 0.15 -5.50
N ASP A 78 -4.41 0.40 -5.88
CA ASP A 78 -3.26 0.17 -4.99
C ASP A 78 -3.30 1.07 -3.75
N ALA A 79 -3.73 2.33 -3.90
CA ALA A 79 -3.92 3.24 -2.78
C ALA A 79 -5.05 2.75 -1.85
N ALA A 80 -6.18 2.32 -2.40
CA ALA A 80 -7.29 1.76 -1.63
C ALA A 80 -6.89 0.46 -0.90
N ALA A 81 -6.17 -0.44 -1.57
CA ALA A 81 -5.65 -1.66 -0.97
C ALA A 81 -4.69 -1.33 0.20
N THR A 82 -3.80 -0.35 0.00
CA THR A 82 -2.88 0.09 1.04
C THR A 82 -3.62 0.73 2.22
N ALA A 83 -4.67 1.51 1.99
CA ALA A 83 -5.50 2.07 3.05
C ALA A 83 -6.22 0.96 3.85
N ALA A 84 -6.82 -0.01 3.16
CA ALA A 84 -7.53 -1.14 3.79
C ALA A 84 -6.59 -2.05 4.60
N GLU A 85 -5.34 -2.22 4.19
CA GLU A 85 -4.36 -2.97 4.97
C GLU A 85 -3.86 -2.23 6.21
N ARG A 86 -3.81 -0.90 6.15
CA ARG A 86 -3.46 -0.08 7.31
C ARG A 86 -4.58 -0.10 8.34
N SER A 87 -5.84 0.02 7.90
CA SER A 87 -6.99 0.00 8.83
C SER A 87 -7.11 -1.35 9.55
N THR A 88 -6.86 -2.45 8.85
CA THR A 88 -6.92 -3.81 9.41
C THR A 88 -5.64 -4.26 10.12
N GLY A 89 -4.62 -3.40 10.24
CA GLY A 89 -3.33 -3.74 10.86
C GLY A 89 -2.47 -4.76 10.09
N ARG A 90 -2.89 -5.23 8.91
CA ARG A 90 -2.12 -6.20 8.09
C ARG A 90 -0.87 -5.59 7.44
N ARG A 91 -0.81 -4.27 7.28
CA ARG A 91 0.40 -3.56 6.80
C ARG A 91 0.81 -2.49 7.80
N LEU A 92 1.42 -2.95 8.90
CA LEU A 92 2.18 -2.11 9.82
C LEU A 92 3.61 -1.99 9.26
N GLY A 93 3.99 -0.80 8.78
CA GLY A 93 5.39 -0.51 8.44
C GLY A 93 5.55 0.30 7.15
N GLY A 94 5.78 1.59 7.33
CA GLY A 94 6.13 2.53 6.27
C GLY A 94 7.25 3.49 6.65
N TYR A 95 8.06 3.16 7.66
CA TYR A 95 9.49 3.44 7.60
C TYR A 95 10.16 2.11 7.32
N ALA A 96 11.12 2.10 6.39
CA ALA A 96 11.92 0.93 6.06
C ALA A 96 12.70 0.48 7.31
N GLY A 97 12.10 -0.37 8.14
CA GLY A 97 12.68 -0.83 9.41
C GLY A 97 11.68 -1.05 10.55
N ALA A 98 10.47 -0.47 10.50
CA ALA A 98 9.50 -0.59 11.61
C ALA A 98 8.51 -1.72 11.34
N GLY A 99 8.90 -2.94 11.66
CA GLY A 99 7.95 -4.04 11.86
C GLY A 99 7.11 -3.80 13.11
N PHE A 100 5.80 -3.97 12.97
CA PHE A 100 4.86 -4.26 14.06
C PHE A 100 4.83 -3.29 15.26
N LEU A 101 4.20 -2.13 15.10
CA LEU A 101 3.64 -1.38 16.25
C LEU A 101 2.22 -0.92 15.89
N GLY A 102 1.24 -1.62 16.44
CA GLY A 102 -0.19 -1.49 16.16
C GLY A 102 -0.70 -0.05 16.23
N ARG A 103 -1.19 0.45 15.10
CA ARG A 103 -1.98 1.69 14.97
C ARG A 103 -3.05 1.53 13.89
N GLY A 104 -3.84 0.46 13.98
CA GLY A 104 -5.07 0.30 13.20
C GLY A 104 -6.27 0.34 14.14
N ASP A 105 -7.38 0.95 13.71
CA ASP A 105 -8.59 1.11 14.53
C ASP A 105 -9.14 -0.25 15.01
N ASP A 106 -9.03 -1.31 14.19
CA ASP A 106 -9.40 -2.68 14.57
C ASP A 106 -8.49 -3.26 15.65
N ALA A 107 -7.19 -2.93 15.62
CA ALA A 107 -6.24 -3.35 16.67
C ALA A 107 -6.46 -2.57 17.97
N HIS A 108 -6.91 -1.31 17.87
CA HIS A 108 -7.29 -0.52 19.02
C HIS A 108 -8.54 -1.07 19.69
N HIS A 109 -9.60 -1.35 18.92
CA HIS A 109 -10.81 -1.97 19.45
C HIS A 109 -10.57 -3.35 20.05
N HIS A 110 -9.70 -4.17 19.45
CA HIS A 110 -9.37 -5.47 20.05
C HIS A 110 -8.61 -5.33 21.38
N VAL A 111 -7.74 -4.32 21.53
CA VAL A 111 -7.07 -4.03 22.81
C VAL A 111 -8.06 -3.46 23.83
N GLU A 112 -8.98 -2.60 23.42
CA GLU A 112 -10.04 -2.09 24.30
C GLU A 112 -10.98 -3.20 24.78
N ASP A 113 -11.39 -4.11 23.89
CA ASP A 113 -12.22 -5.28 24.22
C ASP A 113 -11.50 -6.26 25.15
N VAL A 114 -10.20 -6.52 24.92
CA VAL A 114 -9.39 -7.35 25.81
C VAL A 114 -9.14 -6.65 27.14
N ALA A 115 -8.91 -5.33 27.16
CA ALA A 115 -8.76 -4.58 28.40
C ALA A 115 -10.06 -4.57 29.23
N ALA A 116 -11.23 -4.48 28.58
CA ALA A 116 -12.53 -4.58 29.24
C ALA A 116 -12.79 -6.00 29.79
N PHE A 117 -12.37 -7.05 29.07
CA PHE A 117 -12.49 -8.44 29.51
C PHE A 117 -11.51 -8.80 30.65
N VAL A 118 -10.24 -8.37 30.56
CA VAL A 118 -9.23 -8.63 31.61
C VAL A 118 -9.49 -7.78 32.85
N GLY A 119 -9.97 -6.54 32.68
CA GLY A 119 -10.38 -5.66 33.77
C GLY A 119 -11.59 -6.18 34.57
N THR A 120 -12.35 -7.14 34.03
CA THR A 120 -13.51 -7.72 34.71
C THR A 120 -13.30 -9.14 35.23
N ALA A 121 -12.31 -9.90 34.72
CA ALA A 121 -12.08 -11.29 35.13
C ALA A 121 -10.72 -11.58 35.79
N GLN A 122 -9.66 -10.83 35.48
CA GLN A 122 -8.29 -11.10 35.96
C GLN A 122 -7.52 -9.79 36.18
N GLY A 123 -7.92 -9.01 37.18
CA GLY A 123 -7.20 -7.83 37.66
C GLY A 123 -5.88 -8.11 38.38
N ALA A 124 -5.13 -9.16 38.00
CA ALA A 124 -3.81 -9.43 38.55
C ALA A 124 -2.93 -10.24 37.58
N SER A 125 -1.76 -9.68 37.26
CA SER A 125 -0.54 -10.37 36.77
C SER A 125 -0.28 -10.53 35.26
N ILE A 126 -0.53 -9.52 34.42
CA ILE A 126 0.19 -9.43 33.14
C ILE A 126 0.74 -8.01 32.96
N GLY A 127 2.06 -7.87 33.10
CA GLY A 127 2.81 -6.67 32.67
C GLY A 127 3.23 -5.72 33.79
N GLY A 128 4.25 -6.15 34.55
CA GLY A 128 5.18 -5.36 35.35
C GLY A 128 4.98 -3.85 35.45
N PHE A 129 4.23 -3.42 36.46
CA PHE A 129 4.42 -2.14 37.15
C PHE A 129 3.83 -2.30 38.56
N PRO A 130 4.62 -2.29 39.65
CA PRO A 130 4.04 -2.36 40.98
C PRO A 130 3.43 -0.99 41.33
N LEU A 131 2.14 -1.00 41.68
CA LEU A 131 1.50 0.08 42.41
C LEU A 131 2.02 0.06 43.86
N LEU A 132 3.01 0.92 44.13
CA LEU A 132 3.54 1.34 45.44
C LEU A 132 4.12 0.23 46.37
N PRO A 133 5.30 0.47 46.99
CA PRO A 133 5.94 -0.55 47.82
C PRO A 133 5.20 -0.69 49.16
N GLY A 134 4.73 -1.91 49.45
CA GLY A 134 4.54 -2.34 50.84
C GLY A 134 5.91 -2.50 51.48
N ALA A 135 6.11 -1.87 52.64
CA ALA A 135 7.34 -1.96 53.40
C ALA A 135 7.63 -3.42 53.82
N GLU A 136 8.93 -3.72 53.85
CA GLU A 136 9.62 -4.83 54.50
C GLU A 136 9.98 -6.09 53.68
N ASP A 137 11.27 -6.42 53.85
CA ASP A 137 12.03 -7.63 53.58
C ASP A 137 12.53 -7.99 52.16
N GLY A 138 13.84 -7.84 52.01
CA GLY A 138 14.67 -8.75 51.20
C GLY A 138 15.27 -8.13 49.94
N PHE A 139 16.52 -7.69 50.01
CA PHE A 139 17.35 -7.30 48.88
C PHE A 139 17.34 -8.36 47.77
N LEU A 140 16.61 -8.10 46.68
CA LEU A 140 16.82 -8.76 45.40
C LEU A 140 17.29 -7.71 44.40
N ALA A 141 18.50 -7.94 43.87
CA ALA A 141 19.18 -7.03 42.96
C ALA A 141 18.31 -6.74 41.73
N HIS A 142 18.07 -5.45 41.49
CA HIS A 142 17.37 -4.99 40.29
C HIS A 142 18.20 -5.36 39.04
N PRO A 143 17.58 -5.84 37.95
CA PRO A 143 18.30 -6.34 36.76
C PRO A 143 19.12 -5.28 36.01
N SER A 144 19.03 -4.01 36.39
CA SER A 144 19.90 -2.92 35.90
C SER A 144 21.37 -3.05 36.33
N HIS A 145 21.70 -3.86 37.34
CA HIS A 145 23.10 -4.11 37.72
C HIS A 145 23.86 -5.03 36.76
N THR A 146 23.19 -5.67 35.80
CA THR A 146 23.80 -6.62 34.87
C THR A 146 24.24 -6.01 33.53
N LEU A 147 23.88 -4.75 33.27
CA LEU A 147 24.27 -4.00 32.09
C LEU A 147 24.92 -2.72 32.58
N GLY A 148 26.23 -2.75 32.82
CA GLY A 148 27.04 -1.69 33.45
C GLY A 148 27.02 -0.35 32.70
N ILE A 149 25.89 0.33 32.77
CA ILE A 149 25.66 1.68 32.28
C ILE A 149 24.93 2.39 33.42
N ASP A 150 25.59 3.36 34.05
CA ASP A 150 24.99 4.20 35.07
C ASP A 150 23.77 4.92 34.47
N THR A 151 22.61 4.74 35.09
CA THR A 151 21.42 5.53 34.80
C THR A 151 21.71 6.97 35.23
N PRO A 152 21.61 7.98 34.34
CA PRO A 152 21.84 9.36 34.74
C PRO A 152 20.73 9.83 35.69
N ASP A 153 21.12 10.64 36.68
CA ASP A 153 20.19 11.24 37.65
C ASP A 153 19.19 12.13 36.93
N TYR A 154 17.90 11.95 37.26
CA TYR A 154 16.86 12.90 36.90
C TYR A 154 16.94 14.06 37.89
N ASP A 155 17.33 15.25 37.40
CA ASP A 155 17.14 16.50 38.14
C ASP A 155 15.61 16.70 38.35
N GLU A 156 15.13 16.44 39.56
CA GLU A 156 13.85 16.94 40.04
C GLU A 156 13.99 18.46 40.21
N ALA A 157 13.37 19.23 39.32
CA ALA A 157 13.23 20.67 39.48
C ALA A 157 11.99 20.98 40.33
N ASP A 158 12.22 21.77 41.38
CA ASP A 158 11.30 22.33 42.40
C ASP A 158 9.90 22.75 41.90
#